data_AF-A0A6P5P6G3-F1
#
_entry.id   AF-A0A6P5P6G3-F1
#
_cell.length_a   1.000
_cell.length_b   1.000
_cell.length_c   1.000
_cell.angle_alpha   90.00
_cell.angle_beta   90.00
_cell.angle_gamma   90.00
#
_symmetry.space_group_name_H-M   'P 1'
#
loop_
_entity.id
_entity.type
_entity.pdbx_description
1 polymer ?
#
loop_
_entity_poly.entity_id
_entity_poly.type
_entity_poly.pdbx_seq_one_letter_code
_entity_poly.pdbx_strand_id
1 'polypeptide(L)'
;MWHIFVVSSCLPTRGNALTAPVEDRFGCRCDWLPGNLIQGATVPLFEELCWVLILTQTMLLLLPILNLSLQLHPVAALFTVTAPKEVYTVDVGSSVSLECYFDRRECTELEGIRASLQKVENDTSLQSERATLLEEQLPLGKALFHIPSVQVRDSGQYRCLVICGAAWDYKYLTVKVKASYMRIDTGILEVPGTGELQLTCQARGYPLAEVSWQNVSVPANTSHIRTPEGLYQVTSVLRLKPQPNRNFTCMFWNAHTKELTSAVIDPLSWMEPKVPRTWPLHVFIPACIIALIFLAIVIIQRKRIWGKLYYGRRSEPAVLGVGRI
;
A
#
# COMPACT_ATOMS: atom_id res chain seq x y z
N MET A 1 -85.50 17.18 -27.94
CA MET A 1 -85.13 15.82 -27.49
C MET A 1 -83.73 15.94 -26.93
N TRP A 2 -83.57 15.91 -25.61
CA TRP A 2 -82.26 15.98 -24.93
C TRP A 2 -82.21 14.82 -23.94
N HIS A 3 -81.15 14.01 -24.00
CA HIS A 3 -80.92 12.89 -23.11
C HIS A 3 -80.06 13.36 -21.94
N ILE A 4 -80.52 13.12 -20.71
CA ILE A 4 -79.70 13.26 -19.51
C ILE A 4 -78.79 12.02 -19.44
N PHE A 5 -77.47 12.25 -19.47
CA PHE A 5 -76.49 11.22 -19.14
C PHE A 5 -76.44 11.05 -17.62
N VAL A 6 -76.73 9.84 -17.13
CA VAL A 6 -76.37 9.43 -15.77
C VAL A 6 -75.37 8.30 -15.90
N VAL A 7 -74.09 8.57 -15.60
CA VAL A 7 -73.07 7.53 -15.45
C VAL A 7 -73.33 6.83 -14.12
N SER A 8 -73.84 5.60 -14.17
CA SER A 8 -73.91 4.74 -12.99
C SER A 8 -72.59 3.97 -12.86
N SER A 9 -71.91 4.25 -11.75
CA SER A 9 -70.79 3.53 -11.12
C SER A 9 -70.29 2.22 -11.78
N CYS A 10 -69.04 2.24 -12.23
CA CYS A 10 -68.22 1.04 -12.45
C CYS A 10 -67.82 0.42 -11.10
N LEU A 11 -68.29 -0.80 -10.80
CA LEU A 11 -67.78 -1.61 -9.70
C LEU A 11 -66.81 -2.69 -10.24
N PRO A 12 -65.69 -2.96 -9.53
CA PRO A 12 -64.68 -3.91 -9.98
C PRO A 12 -65.15 -5.35 -9.72
N THR A 13 -65.14 -6.19 -10.75
CA THR A 13 -65.38 -7.64 -10.60
C THR A 13 -64.14 -8.31 -10.00
N ARG A 14 -64.33 -8.91 -8.83
CA ARG A 14 -63.39 -9.78 -8.13
C ARG A 14 -63.28 -11.12 -8.89
N GLY A 15 -62.16 -11.41 -9.54
CA GLY A 15 -61.96 -12.70 -10.19
C GLY A 15 -60.65 -12.82 -10.99
N ASN A 16 -59.80 -13.75 -10.56
CA ASN A 16 -58.54 -14.14 -11.19
C ASN A 16 -58.77 -14.74 -12.59
N ALA A 17 -58.06 -14.22 -13.60
CA ALA A 17 -57.61 -14.98 -14.76
C ALA A 17 -56.65 -14.10 -15.59
N LEU A 18 -55.38 -14.50 -15.58
CA LEU A 18 -54.40 -14.19 -16.62
C LEU A 18 -54.86 -14.86 -17.93
N THR A 19 -54.52 -14.24 -19.07
CA THR A 19 -54.82 -14.62 -20.47
C THR A 19 -56.12 -14.08 -21.11
N ALA A 20 -56.14 -12.78 -21.45
CA ALA A 20 -56.96 -12.17 -22.53
C ALA A 20 -56.44 -10.74 -22.85
N PRO A 21 -56.56 -10.25 -24.11
CA PRO A 21 -56.00 -8.97 -24.57
C PRO A 21 -56.69 -7.73 -23.99
N VAL A 22 -56.00 -6.59 -24.04
CA VAL A 22 -56.17 -5.37 -23.19
C VAL A 22 -57.41 -4.51 -23.46
N GLU A 23 -58.30 -4.88 -24.39
CA GLU A 23 -59.31 -3.95 -24.91
C GLU A 23 -60.77 -4.34 -24.67
N ASP A 24 -61.07 -5.14 -23.64
CA ASP A 24 -62.47 -5.43 -23.27
C ASP A 24 -62.63 -5.86 -21.79
N ARG A 25 -62.50 -4.89 -20.86
CA ARG A 25 -62.79 -5.12 -19.43
C ARG A 25 -63.77 -4.13 -18.79
N PHE A 26 -64.46 -3.32 -19.61
CA PHE A 26 -65.50 -2.39 -19.16
C PHE A 26 -66.69 -2.40 -20.13
N GLY A 27 -67.58 -3.39 -19.98
CA GLY A 27 -68.84 -3.43 -20.71
C GLY A 27 -69.85 -2.46 -20.09
N CYS A 28 -69.97 -1.26 -20.63
CA CYS A 28 -71.08 -0.35 -20.32
C CYS A 28 -72.27 -0.68 -21.24
N ARG A 29 -73.42 -1.09 -20.67
CA ARG A 29 -74.68 -1.28 -21.39
C ARG A 29 -75.62 -0.14 -21.05
N CYS A 30 -76.13 0.57 -22.06
CA CYS A 30 -77.12 1.65 -21.91
C CYS A 30 -78.49 1.14 -22.33
N ASP A 31 -79.45 1.07 -21.40
CA ASP A 31 -80.85 0.77 -21.69
C ASP A 31 -81.73 2.03 -21.58
N TRP A 32 -82.74 2.10 -22.43
CA TRP A 32 -83.68 3.21 -22.57
C TRP A 32 -84.92 3.02 -21.69
N LEU A 33 -85.32 4.04 -20.93
CA LEU A 33 -86.63 4.08 -20.25
C LEU A 33 -87.44 5.32 -20.68
N PRO A 34 -88.75 5.18 -20.92
CA PRO A 34 -89.58 6.28 -21.44
C PRO A 34 -90.15 7.13 -20.30
N GLY A 35 -90.03 8.45 -20.41
CA GLY A 35 -90.62 9.43 -19.48
C GLY A 35 -90.78 10.81 -20.10
N ASN A 36 -91.93 11.44 -19.84
CA ASN A 36 -92.58 12.52 -20.59
C ASN A 36 -91.86 13.88 -20.69
N LEU A 37 -92.27 14.63 -21.73
CA LEU A 37 -91.88 15.98 -22.13
C LEU A 37 -91.87 17.03 -20.99
N ILE A 38 -90.81 17.86 -20.99
CA ILE A 38 -90.87 19.28 -20.62
C ILE A 38 -90.08 20.08 -21.67
N GLN A 39 -90.75 21.04 -22.33
CA GLN A 39 -90.18 21.98 -23.29
C GLN A 39 -89.53 23.15 -22.57
N GLY A 40 -88.30 23.51 -22.97
CA GLY A 40 -87.71 24.81 -22.69
C GLY A 40 -86.44 24.79 -21.84
N ALA A 41 -85.31 24.40 -22.43
CA ALA A 41 -83.99 24.83 -21.98
C ALA A 41 -83.03 24.83 -23.18
N THR A 42 -82.36 25.95 -23.41
CA THR A 42 -81.36 26.15 -24.46
C THR A 42 -80.11 25.33 -24.15
N VAL A 43 -79.91 24.31 -24.98
CA VAL A 43 -78.70 23.47 -25.17
C VAL A 43 -77.35 24.11 -24.82
N PRO A 44 -77.02 25.34 -25.28
CA PRO A 44 -75.70 25.92 -25.02
C PRO A 44 -75.39 26.14 -23.53
N LEU A 45 -76.40 26.31 -22.66
CA LEU A 45 -76.13 26.53 -21.23
C LEU A 45 -75.65 25.25 -20.52
N PHE A 46 -76.04 24.07 -21.00
CA PHE A 46 -75.73 22.81 -20.36
C PHE A 46 -74.32 22.32 -20.69
N GLU A 47 -73.84 22.56 -21.91
CA GLU A 47 -72.44 22.31 -22.27
C GLU A 47 -71.49 23.25 -21.53
N GLU A 48 -71.80 24.55 -21.45
CA GLU A 48 -70.99 25.53 -20.73
C GLU A 48 -70.89 25.20 -19.24
N LEU A 49 -71.99 24.83 -18.59
CA LEU A 49 -71.98 24.39 -17.18
C LEU A 49 -71.20 23.09 -16.98
N CYS A 50 -71.23 22.16 -17.95
CA CYS A 50 -70.46 20.93 -17.89
C CYS A 50 -68.96 21.19 -18.05
N TRP A 51 -68.56 22.08 -18.96
CA TRP A 51 -67.17 22.52 -19.08
C TRP A 51 -66.68 23.24 -17.82
N VAL A 52 -67.50 24.09 -17.21
CA VAL A 52 -67.18 24.76 -15.94
C VAL A 52 -67.03 23.74 -14.80
N LEU A 53 -67.89 22.73 -14.71
CA LEU A 53 -67.79 21.67 -13.70
C LEU A 53 -66.55 20.79 -13.91
N ILE A 54 -66.21 20.43 -15.14
CA ILE A 54 -64.99 19.68 -15.47
C ILE A 54 -63.74 20.51 -15.16
N LEU A 55 -63.72 21.80 -15.53
CA LEU A 55 -62.60 22.70 -15.25
C LEU A 55 -62.42 22.97 -13.76
N THR A 56 -63.50 23.12 -12.99
CA THR A 56 -63.42 23.28 -11.54
C THR A 56 -62.99 21.99 -10.84
N GLN A 57 -63.47 20.83 -11.28
CA GLN A 57 -63.09 19.54 -10.70
C GLN A 57 -61.66 19.13 -11.06
N THR A 58 -61.18 19.45 -12.26
CA THR A 58 -59.77 19.29 -12.65
C THR A 58 -58.85 20.25 -11.87
N MET A 59 -59.26 21.50 -11.67
CA MET A 59 -58.52 22.44 -10.81
C MET A 59 -58.48 21.98 -9.34
N LEU A 60 -59.59 21.43 -8.83
CA LEU A 60 -59.66 20.89 -7.46
C LEU A 60 -58.75 19.67 -7.25
N LEU A 61 -58.50 18.89 -8.30
CA LEU A 61 -57.58 17.75 -8.28
C LEU A 61 -56.12 18.17 -8.53
N LEU A 62 -55.88 19.24 -9.30
CA LEU A 62 -54.53 19.76 -9.55
C LEU A 62 -53.93 20.47 -8.33
N LEU A 63 -54.73 21.18 -7.53
CA LEU A 63 -54.30 21.84 -6.30
C LEU A 63 -53.64 20.91 -5.25
N PRO A 64 -54.20 19.73 -4.92
CA PRO A 64 -53.55 18.78 -4.01
C PRO A 64 -52.34 18.11 -4.66
N ILE A 65 -52.34 17.84 -5.97
CA ILE A 65 -51.17 17.31 -6.68
C ILE A 65 -50.02 18.34 -6.67
N LEU A 66 -50.33 19.63 -6.89
CA LEU A 66 -49.36 20.71 -6.84
C LEU A 66 -48.82 20.91 -5.42
N ASN A 67 -49.67 20.86 -4.39
CA ASN A 67 -49.23 20.88 -2.98
C ASN A 67 -48.38 19.66 -2.61
N LEU A 68 -48.75 18.47 -3.08
CA LEU A 68 -47.97 17.25 -2.87
C LEU A 68 -46.61 17.36 -3.58
N SER A 69 -46.56 17.92 -4.80
CA SER A 69 -45.30 18.19 -5.51
C SER A 69 -44.46 19.29 -4.86
N LEU A 70 -45.07 20.27 -4.19
CA LEU A 70 -44.36 21.30 -3.42
C LEU A 70 -43.79 20.72 -2.10
N GLN A 71 -44.51 19.78 -1.47
CA GLN A 71 -44.06 19.04 -0.29
C GLN A 71 -42.99 18.00 -0.62
N LEU A 72 -43.02 17.41 -1.81
CA LEU A 72 -41.92 16.65 -2.41
C LEU A 72 -40.87 17.61 -2.97
N HIS A 73 -40.22 18.38 -2.10
CA HIS A 73 -38.87 18.83 -2.39
C HIS A 73 -37.93 17.62 -2.18
N PRO A 74 -37.31 17.04 -3.22
CA PRO A 74 -36.11 16.26 -2.99
C PRO A 74 -34.97 17.27 -2.91
N VAL A 75 -34.86 18.01 -1.79
CA VAL A 75 -33.53 18.47 -1.40
C VAL A 75 -32.89 17.31 -0.66
N ALA A 76 -32.64 16.22 -1.39
CA ALA A 76 -31.47 15.44 -1.04
C ALA A 76 -30.32 16.41 -1.24
N ALA A 77 -29.78 16.95 -0.14
CA ALA A 77 -28.50 17.63 -0.19
C ALA A 77 -27.57 16.70 -0.98
N LEU A 78 -26.98 17.21 -2.07
CA LEU A 78 -26.14 16.46 -3.01
C LEU A 78 -24.77 16.20 -2.36
N PHE A 79 -24.76 15.53 -1.20
CA PHE A 79 -23.54 15.22 -0.48
C PHE A 79 -22.60 14.43 -1.37
N THR A 80 -21.45 15.01 -1.69
CA THR A 80 -20.45 14.39 -2.56
C THR A 80 -19.10 14.29 -1.87
N VAL A 81 -18.39 13.21 -2.20
CA VAL A 81 -17.00 12.95 -1.84
C VAL A 81 -16.14 13.04 -3.08
N THR A 82 -15.00 13.68 -2.98
CA THR A 82 -14.01 13.84 -4.05
C THR A 82 -12.65 13.32 -3.61
N ALA A 83 -11.85 12.85 -4.55
CA ALA A 83 -10.50 12.35 -4.31
C ALA A 83 -9.53 13.10 -5.23
N PRO A 84 -8.76 14.08 -4.73
CA PRO A 84 -7.85 14.86 -5.56
C PRO A 84 -6.68 14.02 -6.08
N LYS A 85 -6.35 12.94 -5.37
CA LYS A 85 -5.33 11.97 -5.75
C LYS A 85 -5.92 10.57 -5.70
N GLU A 86 -6.01 9.92 -6.86
CA GLU A 86 -6.60 8.58 -6.96
C GLU A 86 -5.56 7.47 -6.83
N VAL A 87 -4.27 7.73 -7.12
CA VAL A 87 -3.22 6.71 -7.12
C VAL A 87 -2.05 7.12 -6.22
N TYR A 88 -1.70 6.27 -5.27
CA TYR A 88 -0.62 6.45 -4.31
C TYR A 88 0.46 5.39 -4.53
N THR A 89 1.63 5.80 -5.02
CA THR A 89 2.80 4.92 -5.07
C THR A 89 3.61 5.09 -3.79
N VAL A 90 3.84 3.99 -3.06
CA VAL A 90 4.41 4.02 -1.71
C VAL A 90 5.50 2.96 -1.58
N ASP A 91 6.61 3.32 -0.95
CA ASP A 91 7.71 2.38 -0.67
C ASP A 91 7.38 1.49 0.54
N VAL A 92 7.71 0.20 0.46
CA VAL A 92 7.51 -0.74 1.59
C VAL A 92 8.22 -0.23 2.84
N GLY A 93 7.55 -0.28 3.99
CA GLY A 93 8.04 0.19 5.29
C GLY A 93 7.87 1.69 5.54
N SER A 94 7.52 2.48 4.51
CA SER A 94 7.10 3.88 4.68
C SER A 94 5.63 3.98 5.10
N SER A 95 5.13 5.20 5.31
CA SER A 95 3.72 5.45 5.63
C SER A 95 3.02 6.23 4.53
N VAL A 96 1.70 6.08 4.45
CA VAL A 96 0.86 6.80 3.48
C VAL A 96 -0.37 7.37 4.17
N SER A 97 -0.80 8.55 3.73
CA SER A 97 -2.07 9.16 4.14
C SER A 97 -2.97 9.29 2.93
N LEU A 98 -4.05 8.51 2.93
CA LEU A 98 -5.07 8.48 1.88
C LEU A 98 -6.13 9.52 2.20
N GLU A 99 -6.50 10.35 1.23
CA GLU A 99 -7.36 11.50 1.49
C GLU A 99 -8.55 11.59 0.55
N CYS A 100 -9.68 11.95 1.13
CA CYS A 100 -10.88 12.37 0.40
C CYS A 100 -11.42 13.64 1.01
N TYR A 101 -12.14 14.38 0.18
CA TYR A 101 -12.74 15.66 0.53
C TYR A 101 -14.24 15.56 0.38
N PHE A 102 -14.97 16.26 1.22
CA PHE A 102 -16.42 16.35 1.15
C PHE A 102 -16.87 17.77 1.44
N ASP A 103 -17.99 18.19 0.87
CA ASP A 103 -18.47 19.56 1.12
C ASP A 103 -19.09 19.67 2.52
N ARG A 104 -18.43 20.45 3.37
CA ARG A 104 -18.89 20.73 4.74
C ARG A 104 -20.14 21.63 4.76
N ARG A 105 -20.45 22.35 3.69
CA ARG A 105 -21.67 23.18 3.60
C ARG A 105 -22.92 22.31 3.50
N GLU A 106 -22.80 21.17 2.83
CA GLU A 106 -23.88 20.19 2.67
C GLU A 106 -24.00 19.25 3.86
N CYS A 107 -22.91 19.14 4.64
CA CYS A 107 -22.83 18.33 5.84
C CYS A 107 -22.62 19.22 7.08
N THR A 108 -23.70 19.76 7.66
CA THR A 108 -23.62 20.73 8.77
C THR A 108 -23.51 20.09 10.15
N GLU A 109 -24.05 18.89 10.34
CA GLU A 109 -24.00 18.17 11.63
C GLU A 109 -22.64 17.47 11.81
N LEU A 110 -21.79 17.94 12.74
CA LEU A 110 -20.48 17.32 13.01
C LEU A 110 -20.62 15.90 13.58
N GLU A 111 -21.54 15.72 14.53
CA GLU A 111 -21.77 14.43 15.21
C GLU A 111 -22.31 13.34 14.26
N GLY A 112 -22.86 13.75 13.11
CA GLY A 112 -23.37 12.86 12.08
C GLY A 112 -22.32 12.41 11.06
N ILE A 113 -21.08 12.93 11.10
CA ILE A 113 -20.03 12.52 10.17
C ILE A 113 -19.42 11.21 10.61
N ARG A 114 -19.42 10.22 9.72
CA ARG A 114 -18.63 9.00 9.86
C ARG A 114 -17.82 8.79 8.60
N ALA A 115 -16.50 8.69 8.73
CA ALA A 115 -15.61 8.35 7.63
C ALA A 115 -15.03 6.97 7.84
N SER A 116 -14.94 6.19 6.78
CA SER A 116 -14.40 4.83 6.82
C SER A 116 -13.62 4.52 5.55
N LEU A 117 -12.51 3.79 5.70
CA LEU A 117 -11.72 3.30 4.59
C LEU A 117 -11.89 1.79 4.50
N GLN A 118 -12.36 1.33 3.34
CA GLN A 118 -12.61 -0.08 3.09
C GLN A 118 -11.65 -0.59 2.03
N LYS A 119 -11.00 -1.73 2.24
CA LYS A 119 -10.19 -2.38 1.22
C LYS A 119 -11.10 -3.24 0.35
N VAL A 120 -10.94 -3.13 -0.97
CA VAL A 120 -11.72 -3.90 -1.94
C VAL A 120 -10.95 -5.17 -2.29
N GLU A 121 -11.49 -6.33 -1.95
CA GLU A 121 -10.93 -7.65 -2.24
C GLU A 121 -12.03 -8.58 -2.79
N ASN A 122 -11.80 -9.19 -3.96
CA ASN A 122 -12.75 -10.12 -4.60
C ASN A 122 -14.20 -9.60 -4.66
N ASP A 123 -14.39 -8.36 -5.12
CA ASP A 123 -15.67 -7.64 -5.17
C ASP A 123 -16.37 -7.39 -3.82
N THR A 124 -15.73 -7.75 -2.71
CA THR A 124 -16.17 -7.41 -1.35
C THR A 124 -15.40 -6.21 -0.82
N SER A 125 -16.07 -5.37 -0.03
CA SER A 125 -15.49 -4.16 0.57
C SER A 125 -15.46 -4.34 2.09
N LEU A 126 -14.27 -4.54 2.65
CA LEU A 126 -14.07 -4.79 4.07
C LEU A 126 -13.42 -3.59 4.73
N GLN A 127 -13.85 -3.24 5.95
CA GLN A 127 -13.23 -2.17 6.71
C GLN A 127 -11.73 -2.42 6.90
N SER A 128 -10.90 -1.43 6.57
CA SER A 128 -9.46 -1.55 6.69
C SER A 128 -9.02 -1.44 8.15
N GLU A 129 -8.51 -2.51 8.72
CA GLU A 129 -7.91 -2.54 10.08
C GLU A 129 -6.52 -1.89 10.13
N ARG A 130 -5.89 -1.69 8.96
CA ARG A 130 -4.53 -1.13 8.83
C ARG A 130 -4.49 0.39 8.85
N ALA A 131 -5.63 1.04 8.69
CA ALA A 131 -5.74 2.48 8.48
C ALA A 131 -6.38 3.16 9.69
N THR A 132 -5.75 4.20 10.20
CA THR A 132 -6.29 5.02 11.29
C THR A 132 -6.86 6.31 10.71
N LEU A 133 -8.12 6.61 11.01
CA LEU A 133 -8.75 7.88 10.65
C LEU A 133 -8.18 9.00 11.54
N LEU A 134 -7.77 10.10 10.91
CA LEU A 134 -7.37 11.33 11.57
C LEU A 134 -8.59 12.25 11.72
N GLU A 135 -9.34 12.04 12.81
CA GLU A 135 -10.63 12.69 13.05
C GLU A 135 -10.55 14.21 13.13
N GLU A 136 -9.39 14.77 13.52
CA GLU A 136 -9.16 16.20 13.58
C GLU A 136 -9.27 16.90 12.21
N GLN A 137 -9.22 16.15 11.11
CA GLN A 137 -9.36 16.66 9.75
C GLN A 137 -10.83 16.71 9.28
N LEU A 138 -11.74 15.97 9.93
CA LEU A 138 -13.15 15.91 9.52
C LEU A 138 -13.86 17.28 9.57
N PRO A 139 -13.66 18.13 10.59
CA PRO A 139 -14.28 19.46 10.62
C PRO A 139 -13.85 20.36 9.44
N LEU A 140 -12.71 20.06 8.81
CA LEU A 140 -12.17 20.77 7.65
C LEU A 140 -12.72 20.23 6.32
N GLY A 141 -13.66 19.28 6.35
CA GLY A 141 -14.19 18.63 5.15
C GLY A 141 -13.23 17.59 4.55
N LYS A 142 -12.35 17.00 5.37
CA LYS A 142 -11.31 16.08 4.92
C LYS A 142 -11.34 14.78 5.71
N ALA A 143 -11.51 13.66 5.01
CA ALA A 143 -11.34 12.32 5.54
C ALA A 143 -9.91 11.85 5.22
N LEU A 144 -9.05 11.81 6.24
CA LEU A 144 -7.63 11.46 6.08
C LEU A 144 -7.32 10.16 6.84
N PHE A 145 -6.87 9.14 6.13
CA PHE A 145 -6.59 7.81 6.67
C PHE A 145 -5.10 7.50 6.61
N HIS A 146 -4.48 7.28 7.75
CA HIS A 146 -3.05 7.00 7.87
C HIS A 146 -2.79 5.49 7.95
N ILE A 147 -1.95 4.97 7.05
CA ILE A 147 -1.45 3.58 7.08
C ILE A 147 0.06 3.63 7.38
N PRO A 148 0.50 3.18 8.57
CA PRO A 148 1.91 3.12 8.92
C PRO A 148 2.57 1.82 8.41
N SER A 149 3.86 1.90 8.08
CA SER A 149 4.68 0.74 7.67
C SER A 149 3.97 -0.13 6.63
N VAL A 150 3.79 0.45 5.44
CA VAL A 150 3.08 -0.14 4.30
C VAL A 150 3.77 -1.42 3.86
N GLN A 151 2.98 -2.47 3.66
CA GLN A 151 3.42 -3.79 3.23
C GLN A 151 2.88 -4.12 1.84
N VAL A 152 3.42 -5.15 1.18
CA VAL A 152 2.95 -5.58 -0.14
C VAL A 152 1.45 -5.91 -0.14
N ARG A 153 0.94 -6.51 0.95
CA ARG A 153 -0.49 -6.82 1.12
C ARG A 153 -1.41 -5.60 1.24
N ASP A 154 -0.86 -4.42 1.55
CA ASP A 154 -1.62 -3.17 1.60
C ASP A 154 -1.81 -2.58 0.18
N SER A 155 -1.21 -3.18 -0.86
CA SER A 155 -1.50 -2.81 -2.24
C SER A 155 -2.92 -3.22 -2.64
N GLY A 156 -3.52 -2.42 -3.53
CA GLY A 156 -4.85 -2.67 -4.06
C GLY A 156 -5.74 -1.43 -4.10
N GLN A 157 -7.02 -1.67 -4.33
CA GLN A 157 -8.03 -0.61 -4.37
C GLN A 157 -8.71 -0.47 -3.01
N TYR A 158 -8.96 0.77 -2.62
CA TYR A 158 -9.66 1.16 -1.41
C TYR A 158 -10.85 2.03 -1.76
N ARG A 159 -11.91 1.92 -0.97
CA ARG A 159 -13.09 2.76 -1.01
C ARG A 159 -13.08 3.67 0.21
N CYS A 160 -13.00 4.96 -0.05
CA CYS A 160 -13.09 5.99 0.96
C CYS A 160 -14.53 6.45 1.05
N LEU A 161 -15.23 6.03 2.10
CA LEU A 161 -16.64 6.27 2.32
C LEU A 161 -16.82 7.33 3.39
N VAL A 162 -17.61 8.37 3.09
CA VAL A 162 -18.05 9.35 4.08
C VAL A 162 -19.56 9.31 4.15
N ILE A 163 -20.08 9.26 5.36
CA ILE A 163 -21.50 9.28 5.69
C ILE A 163 -21.74 10.57 6.46
N CYS A 164 -22.75 11.33 6.06
CA CYS A 164 -23.23 12.52 6.76
C CYS A 164 -24.73 12.41 7.00
N GLY A 165 -25.12 12.09 8.24
CA GLY A 165 -26.52 11.83 8.57
C GLY A 165 -27.10 10.67 7.75
N ALA A 166 -28.06 10.97 6.87
CA ALA A 166 -28.67 10.00 5.95
C ALA A 166 -28.03 9.94 4.56
N ALA A 167 -27.14 10.89 4.23
CA ALA A 167 -26.46 10.94 2.93
C ALA A 167 -25.07 10.30 3.02
N TRP A 168 -24.59 9.74 1.90
CA TRP A 168 -23.27 9.14 1.82
C TRP A 168 -22.77 9.16 0.38
N ASP A 169 -21.45 9.28 0.23
CA ASP A 169 -20.77 9.12 -1.06
C ASP A 169 -19.37 8.55 -0.81
N TYR A 170 -18.72 8.11 -1.87
CA TYR A 170 -17.39 7.50 -1.80
C TYR A 170 -16.57 7.75 -3.05
N LYS A 171 -15.25 7.55 -2.91
CA LYS A 171 -14.33 7.49 -4.03
C LYS A 171 -13.35 6.32 -3.90
N TYR A 172 -12.86 5.87 -5.05
CA TYR A 172 -11.85 4.83 -5.12
C TYR A 172 -10.46 5.44 -5.07
N LEU A 173 -9.60 4.84 -4.26
CA LEU A 173 -8.18 5.16 -4.15
C LEU A 173 -7.39 3.89 -4.44
N THR A 174 -6.25 3.99 -5.12
CA THR A 174 -5.40 2.84 -5.46
C THR A 174 -4.04 3.01 -4.80
N VAL A 175 -3.65 2.03 -3.99
CA VAL A 175 -2.32 1.96 -3.37
C VAL A 175 -1.44 1.04 -4.20
N LYS A 176 -0.41 1.59 -4.83
CA LYS A 176 0.65 0.88 -5.52
C LYS A 176 1.87 0.80 -4.61
N VAL A 177 2.27 -0.40 -4.24
CA VAL A 177 3.42 -0.61 -3.38
C VAL A 177 4.65 -0.90 -4.23
N LYS A 178 5.82 -0.36 -3.85
CA LYS A 178 7.11 -0.66 -4.47
C LYS A 178 8.18 -0.94 -3.42
N ALA A 179 9.16 -1.75 -3.80
CA ALA A 179 10.39 -1.97 -3.05
C ALA A 179 11.54 -2.10 -4.05
N SER A 180 12.51 -1.20 -3.97
CA SER A 180 13.65 -1.19 -4.89
C SER A 180 14.58 -2.38 -4.66
N TYR A 181 15.12 -2.93 -5.74
CA TYR A 181 16.14 -3.97 -5.73
C TYR A 181 17.54 -3.39 -5.46
N MET A 182 17.67 -2.50 -4.47
CA MET A 182 18.94 -1.82 -4.16
C MET A 182 19.98 -2.73 -3.51
N ARG A 183 19.55 -3.68 -2.66
CA ARG A 183 20.44 -4.61 -1.96
C ARG A 183 20.60 -5.87 -2.81
N ILE A 184 21.66 -5.89 -3.60
CA ILE A 184 22.02 -7.01 -4.47
C ILE A 184 23.20 -7.76 -3.83
N ASP A 185 22.93 -8.95 -3.33
CA ASP A 185 23.94 -9.87 -2.83
C ASP A 185 24.59 -10.58 -4.01
N THR A 186 25.92 -10.58 -4.07
CA THR A 186 26.69 -11.21 -5.13
C THR A 186 27.48 -12.41 -4.60
N GLY A 187 27.62 -13.43 -5.43
CA GLY A 187 28.33 -14.66 -5.08
C GLY A 187 29.16 -15.18 -6.25
N ILE A 188 30.31 -15.75 -5.93
CA ILE A 188 31.22 -16.39 -6.87
C ILE A 188 31.54 -17.80 -6.35
N LEU A 189 31.38 -18.80 -7.21
CA LEU A 189 31.72 -20.18 -6.91
C LEU A 189 32.45 -20.80 -8.11
N GLU A 190 33.60 -21.42 -7.87
CA GLU A 190 34.26 -22.24 -8.90
C GLU A 190 33.54 -23.59 -9.02
N VAL A 191 33.21 -24.00 -10.24
CA VAL A 191 32.51 -25.26 -10.51
C VAL A 191 33.53 -26.39 -10.62
N PRO A 192 33.57 -27.34 -9.66
CA PRO A 192 34.62 -28.36 -9.61
C PRO A 192 34.70 -29.19 -10.90
N GLY A 193 35.91 -29.37 -11.43
CA GLY A 193 36.18 -30.22 -12.59
C GLY A 193 35.84 -29.61 -13.95
N THR A 194 35.33 -28.38 -14.02
CA THR A 194 34.95 -27.72 -15.29
C THR A 194 35.81 -26.51 -15.65
N GLY A 195 36.44 -25.88 -14.64
CA GLY A 195 37.15 -24.61 -14.80
C GLY A 195 36.23 -23.42 -15.09
N GLU A 196 34.92 -23.57 -14.88
CA GLU A 196 33.93 -22.50 -15.00
C GLU A 196 33.70 -21.81 -13.65
N LEU A 197 33.33 -20.54 -13.68
CA LEU A 197 32.78 -19.84 -12.53
C LEU A 197 31.27 -19.76 -12.65
N GLN A 198 30.61 -19.94 -11.51
CA GLN A 198 29.22 -19.63 -11.28
C GLN A 198 29.11 -18.30 -10.55
N LEU A 199 28.61 -17.29 -11.25
CA LEU A 199 28.32 -15.96 -10.72
C LEU A 199 26.84 -15.90 -10.34
N THR A 200 26.54 -15.36 -9.16
CA THR A 200 25.18 -15.26 -8.64
C THR A 200 24.88 -13.83 -8.23
N CYS A 201 23.72 -13.31 -8.63
CA CYS A 201 23.14 -12.10 -8.06
C CYS A 201 21.78 -12.41 -7.48
N GLN A 202 21.56 -12.01 -6.24
CA GLN A 202 20.30 -12.18 -5.53
C GLN A 202 19.86 -10.85 -4.93
N ALA A 203 18.60 -10.48 -5.15
CA ALA A 203 18.04 -9.25 -4.59
C ALA A 203 16.56 -9.43 -4.25
N ARG A 204 16.09 -8.63 -3.29
CA ARG A 204 14.69 -8.58 -2.89
C ARG A 204 14.06 -7.26 -3.29
N GLY A 205 12.84 -7.30 -3.84
CA GLY A 205 12.12 -6.12 -4.28
C GLY A 205 10.70 -6.43 -4.71
N TYR A 206 9.97 -5.39 -5.15
CA TYR A 206 8.59 -5.50 -5.62
C TYR A 206 8.23 -4.31 -6.53
N PRO A 207 7.46 -4.49 -7.62
CA PRO A 207 7.03 -5.76 -8.24
C PRO A 207 8.19 -6.58 -8.83
N LEU A 208 7.89 -7.70 -9.52
CA LEU A 208 8.91 -8.60 -10.07
C LEU A 208 9.84 -7.86 -11.04
N ALA A 209 11.16 -8.00 -10.85
CA ALA A 209 12.18 -7.52 -11.77
C ALA A 209 12.68 -8.62 -12.71
N GLU A 210 13.07 -8.18 -13.90
CA GLU A 210 13.83 -8.96 -14.87
C GLU A 210 15.33 -8.77 -14.61
N VAL A 211 16.14 -9.80 -14.87
CA VAL A 211 17.60 -9.72 -14.68
C VAL A 211 18.31 -9.98 -15.99
N SER A 212 19.24 -9.10 -16.32
CA SER A 212 20.12 -9.23 -17.48
C SER A 212 21.59 -9.07 -17.07
N TRP A 213 22.49 -9.68 -17.83
CA TRP A 213 23.93 -9.59 -17.61
C TRP A 213 24.57 -8.76 -18.72
N GLN A 214 25.33 -7.74 -18.35
CA GLN A 214 25.84 -6.76 -19.29
C GLN A 214 26.94 -7.34 -20.18
N ASN A 215 26.79 -7.20 -21.50
CA ASN A 215 27.75 -7.65 -22.52
C ASN A 215 28.07 -9.16 -22.47
N VAL A 216 27.17 -9.99 -21.95
CA VAL A 216 27.34 -11.45 -21.87
C VAL A 216 26.46 -12.12 -22.92
N SER A 217 27.04 -13.03 -23.72
CA SER A 217 26.32 -13.82 -24.73
C SER A 217 25.75 -15.13 -24.19
N VAL A 218 26.30 -15.65 -23.09
CA VAL A 218 25.84 -16.88 -22.44
C VAL A 218 24.54 -16.60 -21.69
N PRO A 219 23.48 -17.40 -21.86
CA PRO A 219 22.23 -17.22 -21.13
C PRO A 219 22.43 -17.49 -19.64
N ALA A 220 21.86 -16.61 -18.81
CA ALA A 220 21.77 -16.82 -17.37
C ALA A 220 20.46 -17.53 -17.01
N ASN A 221 20.48 -18.28 -15.90
CA ASN A 221 19.29 -18.88 -15.33
C ASN A 221 18.75 -17.97 -14.21
N THR A 222 17.58 -17.39 -14.42
CA THR A 222 16.94 -16.48 -13.45
C THR A 222 15.68 -17.11 -12.89
N SER A 223 15.59 -17.16 -11.57
CA SER A 223 14.45 -17.72 -10.83
C SER A 223 13.99 -16.75 -9.73
N HIS A 224 12.76 -16.93 -9.24
CA HIS A 224 12.24 -16.09 -8.17
C HIS A 224 11.34 -16.87 -7.22
N ILE A 225 11.30 -16.43 -5.97
CA ILE A 225 10.37 -16.90 -4.94
C ILE A 225 9.71 -15.72 -4.25
N ARG A 226 8.56 -15.95 -3.61
CA ARG A 226 7.90 -14.97 -2.75
C ARG A 226 8.43 -15.08 -1.32
N THR A 227 8.77 -13.97 -0.71
CA THR A 227 9.12 -13.91 0.72
C THR A 227 7.84 -13.86 1.58
N PRO A 228 7.92 -14.15 2.88
CA PRO A 228 6.77 -14.02 3.79
C PRO A 228 6.16 -12.62 3.81
N GLU A 229 6.96 -11.58 3.56
CA GLU A 229 6.51 -10.17 3.48
C GLU A 229 5.84 -9.83 2.13
N GLY A 230 5.78 -10.79 1.20
CA GLY A 230 5.21 -10.63 -0.14
C GLY A 230 6.19 -10.09 -1.19
N LEU A 231 7.44 -9.80 -0.83
CA LEU A 231 8.46 -9.37 -1.79
C LEU A 231 8.84 -10.51 -2.73
N TYR A 232 9.43 -10.17 -3.87
CA TYR A 232 10.10 -11.13 -4.74
C TYR A 232 11.58 -11.19 -4.37
N GLN A 233 12.07 -12.39 -4.05
CA GLN A 233 13.50 -12.67 -4.03
C GLN A 233 13.89 -13.26 -5.39
N VAL A 234 14.58 -12.47 -6.20
CA VAL A 234 15.00 -12.84 -7.55
C VAL A 234 16.47 -13.24 -7.49
N THR A 235 16.80 -14.39 -8.07
CA THR A 235 18.16 -14.94 -8.11
C THR A 235 18.52 -15.25 -9.56
N SER A 236 19.59 -14.63 -10.06
CA SER A 236 20.14 -14.90 -11.39
C SER A 236 21.52 -15.53 -11.28
N VAL A 237 21.71 -16.63 -11.99
CA VAL A 237 22.93 -17.44 -11.98
C VAL A 237 23.50 -17.51 -13.39
N LEU A 238 24.75 -17.08 -13.55
CA LEU A 238 25.49 -17.11 -14.80
C LEU A 238 26.70 -18.05 -14.65
N ARG A 239 26.82 -19.02 -15.56
CA ARG A 239 27.95 -19.96 -15.60
C ARG A 239 28.77 -19.73 -16.86
N LEU A 240 30.07 -19.50 -16.71
CA LEU A 240 30.98 -19.26 -17.83
C LEU A 240 32.43 -19.49 -17.44
N LYS A 241 33.29 -19.66 -18.44
CA LYS A 241 34.74 -19.67 -18.24
C LYS A 241 35.25 -18.25 -17.94
N PRO A 242 36.12 -18.07 -16.92
CA PRO A 242 36.63 -16.76 -16.57
C PRO A 242 37.35 -16.14 -17.76
N GLN A 243 37.08 -14.86 -18.01
CA GLN A 243 37.90 -14.06 -18.91
C GLN A 243 38.84 -13.18 -18.10
N PRO A 244 40.12 -13.07 -18.50
CA PRO A 244 41.09 -12.29 -17.76
C PRO A 244 40.68 -10.82 -17.71
N ASN A 245 40.79 -10.22 -16.52
CA ASN A 245 40.57 -8.80 -16.28
C ASN A 245 39.18 -8.28 -16.69
N ARG A 246 38.15 -9.12 -16.52
CA ARG A 246 36.77 -8.81 -16.92
C ARG A 246 35.80 -8.89 -15.74
N ASN A 247 35.14 -7.78 -15.48
CA ASN A 247 34.05 -7.69 -14.49
C ASN A 247 32.72 -8.07 -15.14
N PHE A 248 31.82 -8.59 -14.32
CA PHE A 248 30.47 -8.98 -14.73
C PHE A 248 29.44 -8.13 -13.99
N THR A 249 28.55 -7.49 -14.73
CA THR A 249 27.49 -6.65 -14.17
C THR A 249 26.15 -7.36 -14.36
N CYS A 250 25.44 -7.62 -13.26
CA CYS A 250 24.04 -8.03 -13.29
C CYS A 250 23.15 -6.81 -13.10
N MET A 251 22.07 -6.72 -13.86
CA MET A 251 21.15 -5.58 -13.90
C MET A 251 19.72 -6.05 -13.63
N PHE A 252 19.10 -5.51 -12.58
CA PHE A 252 17.71 -5.75 -12.20
C PHE A 252 16.85 -4.62 -12.75
N TRP A 253 15.93 -4.95 -13.65
CA TRP A 253 14.99 -4.02 -14.25
C TRP A 253 13.58 -4.24 -13.70
N ASN A 254 13.06 -3.25 -13.00
CA ASN A 254 11.66 -3.23 -12.56
C ASN A 254 10.84 -2.36 -13.52
N ALA A 255 10.14 -3.01 -14.45
CA ALA A 255 9.37 -2.34 -15.49
C ALA A 255 8.23 -1.44 -14.96
N HIS A 256 7.67 -1.76 -13.79
CA HIS A 256 6.54 -1.03 -13.21
C HIS A 256 6.98 0.29 -12.58
N THR A 257 8.14 0.30 -11.93
CA THR A 257 8.73 1.50 -11.32
C THR A 257 9.67 2.23 -12.28
N LYS A 258 10.00 1.63 -13.43
CA LYS A 258 10.99 2.09 -14.40
C LYS A 258 12.36 2.30 -13.74
N GLU A 259 12.74 1.35 -12.89
CA GLU A 259 13.95 1.43 -12.08
C GLU A 259 14.95 0.34 -12.50
N LEU A 260 16.20 0.75 -12.70
CA LEU A 260 17.33 -0.14 -13.00
C LEU A 260 18.33 -0.08 -11.84
N THR A 261 18.58 -1.22 -11.22
CA THR A 261 19.68 -1.38 -10.23
C THR A 261 20.68 -2.40 -10.74
N SER A 262 21.94 -2.30 -10.32
CA SER A 262 22.99 -3.19 -10.80
C SER A 262 24.07 -3.44 -9.77
N ALA A 263 24.71 -4.61 -9.85
CA ALA A 263 25.89 -4.92 -9.06
C ALA A 263 27.01 -5.44 -9.95
N VAL A 264 28.24 -5.08 -9.58
CA VAL A 264 29.47 -5.49 -10.28
C VAL A 264 30.12 -6.62 -9.50
N ILE A 265 30.46 -7.69 -10.21
CA ILE A 265 31.20 -8.83 -9.71
C ILE A 265 32.58 -8.79 -10.34
N ASP A 266 33.62 -8.77 -9.51
CA ASP A 266 35.02 -8.83 -9.93
C ASP A 266 35.62 -10.21 -9.59
N PRO A 267 35.82 -11.08 -10.60
CA PRO A 267 36.46 -12.37 -10.42
C PRO A 267 37.95 -12.31 -10.04
N LEU A 268 38.63 -11.16 -10.03
CA LEU A 268 39.99 -11.09 -9.47
C LEU A 268 39.95 -10.89 -7.95
N SER A 269 39.02 -10.06 -7.47
CA SER A 269 38.89 -9.74 -6.05
C SER A 269 38.63 -10.96 -5.16
N TRP A 270 37.90 -11.99 -5.62
CA TRP A 270 37.67 -13.21 -4.83
C TRP A 270 38.87 -14.16 -4.81
N MET A 271 39.75 -14.08 -5.82
CA MET A 271 40.90 -14.95 -5.97
C MET A 271 42.10 -14.46 -5.14
N GLU A 272 42.00 -13.26 -4.55
CA GLU A 272 42.95 -12.82 -3.54
C GLU A 272 42.86 -13.77 -2.32
N PRO A 273 43.94 -14.50 -2.00
CA PRO A 273 43.96 -15.30 -0.80
C PRO A 273 43.72 -14.37 0.39
N LYS A 274 42.73 -14.67 1.24
CA LYS A 274 42.68 -14.15 2.60
C LYS A 274 43.99 -14.60 3.26
N VAL A 275 45.02 -13.77 3.16
CA VAL A 275 46.29 -14.02 3.83
C VAL A 275 45.91 -14.14 5.30
N PRO A 276 46.03 -15.33 5.92
CA PRO A 276 45.79 -15.44 7.34
C PRO A 276 46.72 -14.43 7.96
N ARG A 277 46.19 -13.52 8.79
CA ARG A 277 47.01 -12.58 9.56
C ARG A 277 48.01 -13.44 10.32
N THR A 278 49.20 -13.60 9.75
CA THR A 278 50.32 -14.24 10.40
C THR A 278 50.55 -13.34 11.60
N TRP A 279 50.16 -13.84 12.77
CA TRP A 279 50.52 -13.25 14.05
C TRP A 279 51.99 -12.85 13.95
N PRO A 280 52.42 -11.68 14.44
CA PRO A 280 53.73 -11.14 14.12
C PRO A 280 54.80 -11.87 14.94
N LEU A 281 54.94 -13.18 14.73
CA LEU A 281 55.98 -14.05 15.28
C LEU A 281 57.36 -13.46 14.95
N HIS A 282 57.51 -12.86 13.77
CA HIS A 282 58.71 -12.12 13.36
C HIS A 282 59.02 -10.90 14.22
N VAL A 283 58.06 -10.35 14.97
CA VAL A 283 58.25 -9.23 15.92
C VAL A 283 58.37 -9.71 17.36
N PHE A 284 57.62 -10.76 17.73
CA PHE A 284 57.67 -11.34 19.08
C PHE A 284 59.00 -12.05 19.37
N ILE A 285 59.58 -12.76 18.39
CA ILE A 285 60.83 -13.51 18.59
C ILE A 285 62.02 -12.58 18.91
N PRO A 286 62.30 -11.49 18.14
CA PRO A 286 63.37 -10.56 18.49
C PRO A 286 63.14 -9.86 19.84
N ALA A 287 61.89 -9.47 20.14
CA ALA A 287 61.57 -8.78 21.39
C ALA A 287 61.82 -9.67 22.63
N CYS A 288 61.43 -10.96 22.57
CA CYS A 288 61.71 -11.91 23.63
C CYS A 288 63.22 -12.15 23.81
N ILE A 289 63.98 -12.24 22.73
CA ILE A 289 65.45 -12.40 22.79
C ILE A 289 66.08 -11.18 23.49
N ILE A 290 65.69 -9.95 23.10
CA ILE A 290 66.20 -8.72 23.73
C ILE A 290 65.87 -8.68 25.23
N ALA A 291 64.65 -9.05 25.62
CA ALA A 291 64.24 -9.08 27.02
C ALA A 291 65.05 -10.09 27.85
N LEU A 292 65.32 -11.28 27.30
CA LEU A 292 66.13 -12.31 27.97
C LEU A 292 67.59 -11.88 28.14
N ILE A 293 68.17 -11.21 27.13
CA ILE A 293 69.53 -10.65 27.23
C ILE A 293 69.58 -9.58 28.34
N PHE A 294 68.58 -8.70 28.41
CA PHE A 294 68.52 -7.66 29.42
C PHE A 294 68.41 -8.24 30.84
N LEU A 295 67.55 -9.25 31.03
CA LEU A 295 67.43 -9.98 32.30
C LEU A 295 68.75 -10.65 32.71
N ALA A 296 69.43 -11.30 31.77
CA ALA A 296 70.73 -11.92 32.04
C ALA A 296 71.78 -10.89 32.48
N ILE A 297 71.85 -9.73 31.81
CA ILE A 297 72.74 -8.63 32.20
C ILE A 297 72.43 -8.14 33.61
N VAL A 298 71.15 -7.93 33.95
CA VAL A 298 70.74 -7.49 35.29
C VAL A 298 71.12 -8.51 36.36
N ILE A 299 70.95 -9.82 36.09
CA ILE A 299 71.34 -10.89 37.03
C ILE A 299 72.87 -10.91 37.22
N ILE A 300 73.64 -10.77 36.14
CA ILE A 300 75.11 -10.70 36.20
C ILE A 300 75.55 -9.47 37.01
N GLN A 301 74.95 -8.31 36.77
CA GLN A 301 75.26 -7.09 37.51
C GLN A 301 74.88 -7.21 38.99
N ARG A 302 73.72 -7.80 39.32
CA ARG A 302 73.34 -8.09 40.71
C ARG A 302 74.32 -9.05 41.39
N LYS A 303 74.73 -10.14 40.72
CA LYS A 303 75.78 -11.04 41.23
C LYS A 303 77.12 -10.33 41.42
N ARG A 304 77.49 -9.41 40.53
CA ARG A 304 78.72 -8.62 40.62
C ARG A 304 78.69 -7.62 41.78
N ILE A 305 77.54 -7.01 42.04
CA ILE A 305 77.32 -6.09 43.18
C ILE A 305 77.29 -6.87 44.51
N TRP A 306 76.63 -8.02 44.57
CA TRP A 306 76.66 -8.90 45.75
C TRP A 306 78.04 -9.52 46.00
N GLY A 307 78.79 -9.86 44.95
CA GLY A 307 80.17 -10.31 45.07
C GLY A 307 81.10 -9.22 45.63
N LYS A 308 80.88 -7.95 45.27
CA LYS A 308 81.60 -6.81 45.88
C LYS A 308 81.23 -6.60 47.35
N LEU A 309 79.97 -6.82 47.75
CA LEU A 309 79.54 -6.73 49.15
C LEU A 309 80.05 -7.89 50.02
N TYR A 310 80.34 -9.07 49.44
CA TYR A 310 80.93 -10.20 50.15
C TYR A 310 82.46 -10.09 50.30
N TYR A 311 83.14 -9.38 49.39
CA TYR A 311 84.59 -9.12 49.47
C TYR A 311 84.94 -7.86 50.29
N GLY A 312 84.00 -6.93 50.47
CA GLY A 312 84.20 -5.67 51.23
C GLY A 312 84.07 -5.76 52.76
N ARG A 313 83.96 -6.96 53.36
CA ARG A 313 83.92 -7.14 54.83
C ARG A 313 85.11 -7.93 55.40
N ARG A 314 86.18 -8.17 54.61
CA ARG A 314 87.37 -8.89 55.08
C ARG A 314 88.66 -8.35 54.46
N SER A 315 89.09 -7.14 54.83
CA SER A 315 90.52 -6.74 54.83
C SER A 315 90.69 -5.24 55.06
N GLU A 316 91.07 -4.83 56.28
CA GLU A 316 92.16 -3.88 56.60
C GLU A 316 92.19 -3.58 58.13
N PRO A 317 93.35 -3.32 58.75
CA PRO A 317 94.53 -4.20 58.84
C PRO A 317 95.09 -4.31 60.28
N ALA A 318 95.90 -5.33 60.57
CA ALA A 318 96.89 -5.28 61.65
C ALA A 318 98.27 -5.08 61.01
N VAL A 319 98.93 -4.01 61.43
CA VAL A 319 100.10 -3.37 60.82
C VAL A 319 101.41 -4.12 61.12
N LEU A 320 102.26 -4.20 60.07
CA LEU A 320 103.71 -4.46 60.07
C LEU A 320 104.43 -3.69 61.18
N GLY A 321 105.46 -4.19 61.87
CA GLY A 321 106.73 -4.66 61.31
C GLY A 321 107.87 -3.87 61.98
N VAL A 322 108.89 -4.56 62.46
CA VAL A 322 110.09 -4.00 63.12
C VAL A 322 111.31 -4.36 62.27
N GLY A 323 112.14 -3.36 61.95
CA GLY A 323 113.60 -3.51 61.95
C GLY A 323 114.36 -3.31 60.63
N ARG A 324 115.13 -2.19 60.58
CA ARG A 324 116.48 -1.94 59.98
C ARG A 324 116.68 -2.28 58.49
N ILE A 325 117.38 -1.49 57.65
CA ILE A 325 118.54 -0.59 57.77
C ILE A 325 118.31 0.54 56.75
#